data_AF-A0A4P2R4A6-F1
#
_entry.id   AF-A0A4P2R4A6-F1
#
_cell.length_a   1.000
_cell.length_b   1.000
_cell.length_c   1.000
_cell.angle_alpha   90.00
_cell.angle_beta   90.00
_cell.angle_gamma   90.00
#
_symmetry.space_group_name_H-M   'P 1'
#
loop_
_entity.id
_entity.type
_entity.pdbx_description
1 polymer ?
#
loop_
_entity_poly.entity_id
_entity_poly.type
_entity_poly.pdbx_seq_one_letter_code
_entity_poly.pdbx_strand_id
1 'polypeptide(L)'
;MRGGGNEHEKEREAKAILLAAVAAVALGAAGSGCLWGREEHAPGRFCAQSNTSIVEHCVDASEGPGSAWSKAEEDGELPIQMWAFGPNGVMSDELAANEAELRAWFDNIDRAVAYVRDEEKNAESLRATLHGRLLGLLLNSRLRQEAILEEEPVRAADNFRQAMTDKASAEEEPLVAALAADKQAMAVVQAIFEQARSDAAPLRSRYAGVAARFAVYRATEAAETAAYAALSEQASRSSIDGLDGAEQAVLAAAREASRAPNELAEEIMTLSAELQALAVSFEEAITPHKEVLATHGAVVPDMTSGALRSLSAMLGYAQRRVARSDATATALIGGIALRWQALGVLERDEGAREGIARSRIERASEVFGEGARGWVEALSAAPPVSEKLGLPLLAERCGELVALVQMRPLCEAAGASWRETGCAALRGRFDAAEAELRTGLPRKIAAGLAALREKGMARGRARRRAGEAGRGRREGRRDRV
;
A
#
# COMPACT_ATOMS: atom_id res chain seq x y z
N MET A 1 15.72 -19.51 -12.27
CA MET A 1 16.32 -20.81 -12.65
C MET A 1 17.50 -21.07 -11.75
N ARG A 2 17.65 -22.33 -11.29
CA ARG A 2 18.74 -22.84 -10.45
C ARG A 2 20.10 -22.68 -11.15
N GLY A 3 21.16 -22.40 -10.39
CA GLY A 3 22.54 -22.43 -10.88
C GLY A 3 23.52 -21.67 -10.00
N GLY A 4 23.63 -22.02 -8.72
CA GLY A 4 24.67 -21.51 -7.82
C GLY A 4 25.23 -22.68 -7.03
N GLY A 5 26.31 -23.29 -7.53
CA GLY A 5 26.89 -24.49 -6.92
C GLY A 5 28.29 -24.86 -7.39
N ASN A 6 28.83 -24.26 -8.47
CA ASN A 6 30.00 -24.81 -9.16
C ASN A 6 31.35 -24.14 -8.84
N GLU A 7 31.37 -23.08 -8.01
CA GLU A 7 32.62 -22.38 -7.66
C GLU A 7 33.27 -22.91 -6.37
N HIS A 8 32.45 -23.31 -5.38
CA HIS A 8 32.97 -23.91 -4.14
C HIS A 8 33.44 -25.37 -4.31
N GLU A 9 33.02 -26.04 -5.38
CA GLU A 9 33.43 -27.41 -5.71
C GLU A 9 34.82 -27.42 -6.36
N LYS A 10 35.09 -26.50 -7.30
CA LYS A 10 36.41 -26.33 -7.93
C LYS A 10 37.50 -25.81 -6.98
N GLU A 11 37.14 -24.93 -6.04
CA GLU A 11 38.10 -24.44 -5.05
C GLU A 11 38.44 -25.50 -3.98
N ARG A 12 37.56 -26.50 -3.77
CA ARG A 12 37.83 -27.67 -2.93
C ARG A 12 38.68 -28.70 -3.68
N GLU A 13 38.46 -28.92 -4.97
CA GLU A 13 39.29 -29.78 -5.82
C GLU A 13 40.76 -29.29 -5.86
N ALA A 14 41.00 -28.00 -6.04
CA ALA A 14 42.35 -27.44 -6.06
C ALA A 14 43.07 -27.54 -4.70
N LYS A 15 42.34 -27.41 -3.59
CA LYS A 15 42.90 -27.54 -2.22
C LYS A 15 43.13 -28.99 -1.80
N ALA A 16 42.33 -29.94 -2.26
CA ALA A 16 42.51 -31.37 -1.99
C ALA A 16 43.79 -31.91 -2.67
N ILE A 17 44.05 -31.49 -3.91
CA ILE A 17 45.24 -31.87 -4.67
C ILE A 17 46.53 -31.32 -4.03
N LEU A 18 46.48 -30.10 -3.47
CA LEU A 18 47.62 -29.48 -2.80
C LEU A 18 47.95 -30.11 -1.43
N LEU A 19 46.93 -30.61 -0.70
CA LEU A 19 47.11 -31.23 0.63
C LEU A 19 47.55 -32.71 0.55
N ALA A 20 47.17 -33.44 -0.50
CA ALA A 20 47.61 -34.82 -0.71
C ALA A 20 49.11 -34.91 -1.07
N ALA A 21 49.62 -33.94 -1.83
CA ALA A 21 51.04 -33.88 -2.23
C ALA A 21 52.00 -33.53 -1.07
N VAL A 22 51.50 -32.86 -0.02
CA VAL A 22 52.32 -32.48 1.17
C VAL A 22 52.28 -33.57 2.25
N ALA A 23 51.22 -34.39 2.32
CA ALA A 23 51.13 -35.49 3.28
C ALA A 23 51.99 -36.72 2.90
N ALA A 24 52.24 -36.96 1.61
CA ALA A 24 53.04 -38.09 1.14
C ALA A 24 54.56 -37.92 1.32
N VAL A 25 55.05 -36.73 1.66
CA VAL A 25 56.49 -36.45 1.87
C VAL A 25 56.89 -36.46 3.36
N ALA A 26 55.94 -36.58 4.30
CA ALA A 26 56.20 -36.36 5.73
C ALA A 26 56.04 -37.57 6.70
N LEU A 27 55.69 -38.78 6.25
CA LEU A 27 55.52 -39.94 7.15
C LEU A 27 56.50 -41.07 6.86
N GLY A 28 57.79 -40.74 6.93
CA GLY A 28 58.86 -41.68 7.21
C GLY A 28 59.47 -41.42 8.57
N ALA A 29 58.74 -41.66 9.67
CA ALA A 29 59.30 -41.98 10.99
C ALA A 29 58.21 -42.14 12.07
N ALA A 30 58.30 -43.27 12.79
CA ALA A 30 57.73 -43.57 14.12
C ALA A 30 56.28 -44.06 14.23
N GLY A 31 56.15 -45.33 14.64
CA GLY A 31 55.28 -45.68 15.78
C GLY A 31 54.04 -46.51 15.48
N SER A 32 54.24 -47.83 15.49
CA SER A 32 53.31 -48.89 15.92
C SER A 32 51.93 -48.50 16.49
N GLY A 33 50.88 -49.09 15.91
CA GLY A 33 49.72 -49.60 16.65
C GLY A 33 48.47 -48.72 16.64
N CYS A 34 47.59 -48.95 15.67
CA CYS A 34 46.17 -49.19 15.91
C CYS A 34 45.49 -49.65 14.63
N LEU A 35 45.00 -50.89 14.67
CA LEU A 35 44.16 -51.58 13.71
C LEU A 35 42.97 -50.72 13.26
N TRP A 36 42.86 -50.49 11.96
CA TRP A 36 41.56 -50.25 11.31
C TRP A 36 41.43 -51.30 10.21
N GLY A 37 40.82 -52.42 10.58
CA GLY A 37 40.36 -53.42 9.62
C GLY A 37 39.29 -52.80 8.74
N ARG A 38 39.54 -52.77 7.43
CA ARG A 38 38.52 -52.65 6.41
C ARG A 38 39.03 -53.35 5.15
N GLU A 39 38.78 -54.65 5.06
CA GLU A 39 38.82 -55.37 3.78
C GLU A 39 37.61 -54.93 2.95
N GLU A 40 37.67 -53.72 2.41
CA GLU A 40 36.97 -53.37 1.19
C GLU A 40 38.02 -53.42 0.09
N HIS A 41 37.98 -54.48 -0.73
CA HIS A 41 38.98 -54.73 -1.76
C HIS A 41 39.06 -53.55 -2.73
N ALA A 42 40.19 -52.82 -2.68
CA ALA A 42 40.49 -51.71 -3.56
C ALA A 42 40.47 -52.16 -5.03
N PRO A 43 39.75 -51.48 -5.94
CA PRO A 43 39.70 -51.87 -7.35
C PRO A 43 41.09 -51.79 -7.98
N GLY A 44 41.49 -52.84 -8.72
CA GLY A 44 42.80 -52.92 -9.34
C GLY A 44 43.28 -54.36 -9.51
N ARG A 45 44.53 -54.53 -9.95
CA ARG A 45 45.15 -55.85 -10.12
C ARG A 45 46.58 -55.87 -9.60
N PHE A 46 46.97 -56.96 -8.93
CA PHE A 46 48.37 -57.24 -8.62
C PHE A 46 48.96 -58.05 -9.75
N CYS A 47 50.15 -57.66 -10.22
CA CYS A 47 50.88 -58.39 -11.23
C CYS A 47 52.28 -58.74 -10.72
N ALA A 48 52.75 -59.93 -11.08
CA ALA A 48 54.10 -60.38 -10.82
C ALA A 48 54.70 -61.05 -12.06
N GLN A 49 56.01 -60.95 -12.19
CA GLN A 49 56.76 -61.59 -13.27
C GLN A 49 58.17 -61.94 -12.79
N SER A 50 58.57 -63.19 -12.99
CA SER A 50 59.96 -63.63 -12.77
C SER A 50 60.87 -63.09 -13.87
N ASN A 51 62.12 -62.83 -13.54
CA ASN A 51 63.08 -62.27 -14.49
C ASN A 51 63.43 -63.24 -15.65
N THR A 52 63.13 -64.53 -15.48
CA THR A 52 63.33 -65.57 -16.50
C THR A 52 62.08 -65.83 -17.36
N SER A 53 60.92 -65.30 -16.98
CA SER A 53 59.65 -65.47 -17.72
C SER A 53 59.25 -64.20 -18.44
N ILE A 54 58.66 -64.36 -19.63
CA ILE A 54 58.03 -63.27 -20.39
C ILE A 54 56.53 -63.14 -20.08
N VAL A 55 55.99 -64.03 -19.24
CA VAL A 55 54.57 -64.06 -18.88
C VAL A 55 54.33 -63.16 -17.66
N GLU A 56 53.28 -62.36 -17.72
CA GLU A 56 52.84 -61.52 -16.60
C GLU A 56 51.64 -62.18 -15.91
N HIS A 57 51.78 -62.46 -14.62
CA HIS A 57 50.72 -63.08 -13.83
C HIS A 57 49.98 -62.02 -13.05
N CYS A 58 48.82 -61.61 -13.58
CA CYS A 58 47.97 -60.61 -12.97
C CYS A 58 46.73 -61.24 -12.33
N VAL A 59 46.51 -60.97 -11.05
CA VAL A 59 45.33 -61.38 -10.28
C VAL A 59 44.53 -60.16 -9.86
N ASP A 60 43.26 -60.37 -9.52
CA ASP A 60 42.44 -59.28 -8.97
C ASP A 60 43.03 -58.79 -7.64
N ALA A 61 42.90 -57.50 -7.32
CA ALA A 61 43.38 -56.95 -6.05
C ALA A 61 42.75 -57.63 -4.82
N SER A 62 41.60 -58.27 -4.98
CA SER A 62 40.98 -59.09 -3.94
C SER A 62 41.70 -60.41 -3.64
N GLU A 63 42.44 -60.96 -4.60
CA GLU A 63 43.24 -62.19 -4.41
C GLU A 63 44.55 -61.93 -3.66
N GLY A 64 44.94 -60.66 -3.53
CA GLY A 64 46.15 -60.23 -2.81
C GLY A 64 47.46 -60.43 -3.60
N PRO A 65 48.55 -59.79 -3.13
CA PRO A 65 49.85 -59.81 -3.83
C PRO A 65 50.48 -61.21 -3.88
N GLY A 66 50.35 -62.01 -2.82
CA GLY A 66 50.92 -63.36 -2.78
C GLY A 66 50.39 -64.29 -3.89
N SER A 67 49.12 -64.14 -4.28
CA SER A 67 48.52 -64.94 -5.36
C SER A 67 49.14 -64.64 -6.74
N ALA A 68 49.54 -63.40 -6.99
CA ALA A 68 50.31 -63.06 -8.20
C ALA A 68 51.73 -63.61 -8.11
N TRP A 69 52.36 -63.45 -6.93
CA TRP A 69 53.72 -63.90 -6.68
C TRP A 69 53.91 -65.40 -6.88
N SER A 70 53.07 -66.23 -6.24
CA SER A 70 53.18 -67.69 -6.36
C SER A 70 53.05 -68.17 -7.81
N LYS A 71 52.19 -67.53 -8.61
CA LYS A 71 52.07 -67.86 -10.04
C LYS A 71 53.33 -67.47 -10.83
N ALA A 72 53.96 -66.35 -10.49
CA ALA A 72 55.21 -65.94 -11.12
C ALA A 72 56.42 -66.78 -10.68
N GLU A 73 56.40 -67.31 -9.46
CA GLU A 73 57.40 -68.23 -8.91
C GLU A 73 57.30 -69.63 -9.51
N GLU A 74 56.08 -70.12 -9.78
CA GLU A 74 55.87 -71.36 -10.53
C GLU A 74 56.42 -71.29 -11.97
N ASP A 75 56.38 -70.10 -12.58
CA ASP A 75 56.76 -69.87 -13.97
C ASP A 75 58.23 -69.42 -14.14
N GLY A 76 58.99 -69.16 -13.08
CA GLY A 76 60.42 -68.87 -13.20
C GLY A 76 61.15 -68.49 -11.90
N GLU A 77 62.45 -68.26 -12.02
CA GLU A 77 63.32 -68.02 -10.85
C GLU A 77 63.35 -66.56 -10.41
N LEU A 78 63.75 -66.35 -9.15
CA LEU A 78 64.03 -65.03 -8.59
C LEU A 78 65.13 -64.31 -9.40
N PRO A 79 65.13 -62.96 -9.45
CA PRO A 79 64.18 -62.06 -8.80
C PRO A 79 62.83 -61.97 -9.53
N ILE A 80 61.75 -61.83 -8.75
CA ILE A 80 60.39 -61.56 -9.24
C ILE A 80 60.10 -60.07 -9.01
N GLN A 81 59.68 -59.38 -10.07
CA GLN A 81 59.17 -58.02 -9.96
C GLN A 81 57.66 -58.02 -9.76
N MET A 82 57.18 -57.17 -8.87
CA MET A 82 55.75 -56.96 -8.62
C MET A 82 55.32 -55.52 -8.87
N TRP A 83 54.08 -55.32 -9.28
CA TRP A 83 53.46 -54.00 -9.38
C TRP A 83 51.94 -54.10 -9.28
N ALA A 84 51.27 -52.96 -9.09
CA ALA A 84 49.82 -52.87 -9.07
C ALA A 84 49.33 -51.98 -10.24
N PHE A 85 48.35 -52.48 -11.00
CA PHE A 85 47.62 -51.68 -11.98
C PHE A 85 46.37 -51.06 -11.33
N GLY A 86 46.04 -49.84 -11.77
CA GLY A 86 44.74 -49.24 -11.49
C GLY A 86 43.58 -49.99 -12.15
N PRO A 87 42.32 -49.63 -11.84
CA PRO A 87 41.15 -50.26 -12.43
C PRO A 87 41.19 -50.24 -13.98
N ASN A 88 40.83 -51.37 -14.60
CA ASN A 88 40.87 -51.53 -16.06
C ASN A 88 39.98 -50.47 -16.76
N GLY A 89 40.54 -49.77 -17.75
CA GLY A 89 39.78 -48.92 -18.66
C GLY A 89 39.59 -47.46 -18.22
N VAL A 90 40.10 -47.08 -17.05
CA VAL A 90 40.10 -45.68 -16.58
C VAL A 90 41.37 -44.98 -17.08
N MET A 91 41.22 -43.92 -17.86
CA MET A 91 42.36 -43.08 -18.26
C MET A 91 42.92 -42.38 -17.01
N SER A 92 44.24 -42.17 -16.92
CA SER A 92 44.87 -41.57 -15.72
C SER A 92 44.24 -40.26 -15.25
N ASP A 93 43.59 -39.52 -16.16
CA ASP A 93 42.92 -38.25 -15.87
C ASP A 93 41.60 -38.44 -15.10
N GLU A 94 40.86 -39.52 -15.37
CA GLU A 94 39.66 -39.91 -14.61
C GLU A 94 40.04 -40.47 -13.24
N LEU A 95 41.14 -41.23 -13.15
CA LEU A 95 41.67 -41.73 -11.88
C LEU A 95 42.15 -40.59 -10.98
N ALA A 96 42.79 -39.56 -11.55
CA ALA A 96 43.24 -38.38 -10.82
C ALA A 96 42.09 -37.51 -10.30
N ALA A 97 40.95 -37.50 -11.00
CA ALA A 97 39.75 -36.77 -10.59
C ALA A 97 38.98 -37.46 -9.44
N ASN A 98 39.26 -38.75 -9.16
CA ASN A 98 38.60 -39.50 -8.10
C ASN A 98 39.57 -39.82 -6.94
N GLU A 99 39.57 -38.96 -5.90
CA GLU A 99 40.48 -39.08 -4.75
C GLU A 99 40.44 -40.47 -4.09
N ALA A 100 39.26 -41.10 -4.01
CA ALA A 100 39.09 -42.39 -3.38
C ALA A 100 39.76 -43.52 -4.19
N GLU A 101 39.62 -43.50 -5.51
CA GLU A 101 40.24 -44.51 -6.39
C GLU A 101 41.75 -44.31 -6.51
N LEU A 102 42.21 -43.06 -6.54
CA LEU A 102 43.64 -42.74 -6.53
C LEU A 102 44.33 -43.23 -5.25
N ARG A 103 43.71 -42.98 -4.09
CA ARG A 103 44.20 -43.46 -2.79
C ARG A 103 44.22 -44.99 -2.75
N ALA A 104 43.15 -45.64 -3.22
CA ALA A 104 43.06 -47.10 -3.28
C ALA A 104 44.14 -47.73 -4.19
N TRP A 105 44.50 -47.08 -5.29
CA TRP A 105 45.60 -47.54 -6.15
C TRP A 105 46.97 -47.40 -5.48
N PHE A 106 47.24 -46.29 -4.77
CA PHE A 106 48.47 -46.14 -3.99
C PHE A 106 48.57 -47.18 -2.88
N ASP A 107 47.48 -47.46 -2.17
CA ASP A 107 47.43 -48.51 -1.16
C ASP A 107 47.78 -49.89 -1.76
N ASN A 108 47.35 -50.17 -3.00
CA ASN A 108 47.74 -51.39 -3.71
C ASN A 108 49.23 -51.39 -4.10
N ILE A 109 49.81 -50.26 -4.53
CA ILE A 109 51.26 -50.17 -4.77
C ILE A 109 52.03 -50.49 -3.48
N ASP A 110 51.63 -49.88 -2.36
CA ASP A 110 52.26 -50.10 -1.06
C ASP A 110 52.15 -51.55 -0.61
N ARG A 111 50.99 -52.20 -0.82
CA ARG A 111 50.81 -53.63 -0.53
C ARG A 111 51.71 -54.53 -1.37
N ALA A 112 51.89 -54.23 -2.65
CA ALA A 112 52.80 -55.01 -3.51
C ALA A 112 54.26 -54.88 -3.05
N VAL A 113 54.70 -53.65 -2.74
CA VAL A 113 56.06 -53.39 -2.24
C VAL A 113 56.28 -54.00 -0.85
N ALA A 114 55.31 -53.84 0.06
CA ALA A 114 55.36 -54.40 1.40
C ALA A 114 55.39 -55.93 1.37
N TYR A 115 54.64 -56.58 0.48
CA TYR A 115 54.70 -58.04 0.33
C TYR A 115 56.11 -58.53 -0.02
N VAL A 116 56.75 -57.93 -1.04
CA VAL A 116 58.12 -58.32 -1.43
C VAL A 116 59.14 -57.99 -0.33
N ARG A 117 58.97 -56.87 0.38
CA ARG A 117 59.89 -56.41 1.43
C ARG A 117 59.77 -57.22 2.72
N ASP A 118 58.54 -57.40 3.20
CA ASP A 118 58.24 -57.82 4.57
C ASP A 118 57.89 -59.30 4.65
N GLU A 119 57.20 -59.86 3.65
CA GLU A 119 56.80 -61.28 3.63
C GLU A 119 57.86 -62.14 2.94
N GLU A 120 58.22 -61.83 1.68
CA GLU A 120 59.19 -62.61 0.91
C GLU A 120 60.65 -62.34 1.30
N LYS A 121 60.91 -61.13 1.84
CA LYS A 121 62.22 -60.70 2.36
C LYS A 121 63.38 -60.90 1.37
N ASN A 122 63.11 -60.76 0.07
CA ASN A 122 64.11 -60.90 -0.98
C ASN A 122 64.56 -59.53 -1.52
N ALA A 123 65.82 -59.19 -1.26
CA ALA A 123 66.38 -57.89 -1.63
C ALA A 123 66.51 -57.68 -3.15
N GLU A 124 66.75 -58.75 -3.93
CA GLU A 124 66.88 -58.67 -5.38
C GLU A 124 65.52 -58.48 -6.05
N SER A 125 64.48 -59.18 -5.58
CA SER A 125 63.09 -58.99 -6.01
C SER A 125 62.52 -57.65 -5.61
N LEU A 126 62.87 -57.14 -4.41
CA LEU A 126 62.48 -55.79 -4.01
C LEU A 126 63.14 -54.75 -4.93
N ARG A 127 64.42 -54.93 -5.26
CA ARG A 127 65.12 -54.07 -6.22
C ARG A 127 64.48 -54.13 -7.61
N ALA A 128 64.16 -55.33 -8.10
CA ALA A 128 63.49 -55.55 -9.38
C ALA A 128 62.09 -54.90 -9.41
N THR A 129 61.33 -55.00 -8.32
CA THR A 129 60.03 -54.34 -8.15
C THR A 129 60.16 -52.82 -8.21
N LEU A 130 61.09 -52.23 -7.45
CA LEU A 130 61.26 -50.78 -7.37
C LEU A 130 61.88 -50.15 -8.63
N HIS A 131 62.69 -50.90 -9.40
CA HIS A 131 63.37 -50.40 -10.60
C HIS A 131 62.78 -50.91 -11.92
N GLY A 132 61.84 -51.86 -11.85
CA GLY A 132 61.19 -52.45 -13.00
C GLY A 132 59.92 -51.71 -13.39
N ARG A 133 58.85 -52.46 -13.62
CA ARG A 133 57.59 -51.92 -14.16
C ARG A 133 56.96 -50.81 -13.31
N LEU A 134 57.12 -50.87 -11.98
CA LEU A 134 56.59 -49.84 -11.09
C LEU A 134 57.21 -48.46 -11.35
N LEU A 135 58.53 -48.39 -11.54
CA LEU A 135 59.21 -47.14 -11.88
C LEU A 135 58.75 -46.60 -13.23
N GLY A 136 58.55 -47.48 -14.22
CA GLY A 136 58.02 -47.09 -15.52
C GLY A 136 56.63 -46.45 -15.44
N LEU A 137 55.75 -46.97 -14.57
CA LEU A 137 54.43 -46.38 -14.32
C LEU A 137 54.52 -45.00 -13.66
N LEU A 138 55.42 -44.83 -12.68
CA LEU A 138 55.63 -43.56 -11.98
C LEU A 138 56.28 -42.49 -12.88
N LEU A 139 57.17 -42.87 -13.79
CA LEU A 139 57.76 -41.93 -14.75
C LEU A 139 56.74 -41.47 -15.79
N ASN A 140 55.86 -42.36 -16.26
CA ASN A 140 54.81 -42.00 -17.21
C ASN A 140 53.78 -41.05 -16.60
N SER A 141 53.41 -41.26 -15.33
CA SER A 141 52.52 -40.31 -14.63
C SER A 141 53.17 -38.94 -14.43
N ARG A 142 54.47 -38.89 -14.10
CA ARG A 142 55.21 -37.63 -13.99
C ARG A 142 55.28 -36.86 -15.32
N LEU A 143 55.59 -37.53 -16.42
CA LEU A 143 55.66 -36.90 -17.74
C LEU A 143 54.31 -36.30 -18.17
N ARG A 144 53.19 -36.95 -17.81
CA ARG A 144 51.85 -36.40 -18.06
C ARG A 144 51.52 -35.21 -17.17
N GLN A 145 51.95 -35.22 -15.91
CA GLN A 145 51.79 -34.07 -15.03
C GLN A 145 52.56 -32.84 -15.54
N GLU A 146 53.79 -33.04 -16.03
CA GLU A 146 54.57 -31.97 -16.65
C GLU A 146 53.85 -31.42 -17.90
N ALA A 147 53.25 -32.28 -18.74
CA ALA A 147 52.46 -31.84 -19.90
C ALA A 147 51.20 -31.03 -19.54
N ILE A 148 50.49 -31.39 -18.47
CA ILE A 148 49.29 -30.66 -18.00
C ILE A 148 49.68 -29.30 -17.41
N LEU A 149 50.82 -29.21 -16.73
CA LEU A 149 51.31 -27.96 -16.16
C LEU A 149 51.90 -27.00 -17.21
N GLU A 150 52.23 -27.50 -18.40
CA GLU A 150 52.67 -26.70 -19.56
C GLU A 150 51.51 -26.18 -20.43
N GLU A 151 50.27 -26.66 -20.24
CA GLU A 151 49.09 -26.05 -20.88
C GLU A 151 48.82 -24.65 -20.31
N GLU A 152 48.75 -23.64 -21.20
CA GLU A 152 48.49 -22.24 -20.84
C GLU A 152 47.21 -22.14 -19.96
N PRO A 153 47.27 -21.49 -18.78
CA PRO A 153 46.09 -21.37 -17.93
C PRO A 153 45.00 -20.60 -18.68
N VAL A 154 43.81 -21.23 -18.80
CA VAL A 154 42.61 -20.64 -19.43
C VAL A 154 42.46 -19.18 -18.99
N ARG A 155 42.43 -18.25 -19.96
CA ARG A 155 42.32 -16.79 -19.75
C ARG A 155 40.95 -16.39 -19.19
N ALA A 156 40.65 -16.82 -17.97
CA ALA A 156 39.37 -16.61 -17.31
C ALA A 156 39.01 -15.11 -17.17
N ALA A 157 40.02 -14.24 -17.02
CA ALA A 157 39.85 -12.79 -16.97
C ALA A 157 39.37 -12.21 -18.31
N ASP A 158 39.90 -12.71 -19.44
CA ASP A 158 39.48 -12.26 -20.77
C ASP A 158 38.09 -12.79 -21.11
N ASN A 159 37.78 -14.03 -20.72
CA ASN A 159 36.44 -14.61 -20.89
C ASN A 159 35.39 -13.88 -20.04
N PHE A 160 35.72 -13.48 -18.80
CA PHE A 160 34.83 -12.68 -17.96
C PHE A 160 34.62 -11.28 -18.53
N ARG A 161 35.70 -10.63 -19.00
CA ARG A 161 35.61 -9.32 -19.66
C ARG A 161 34.73 -9.40 -20.91
N GLN A 162 34.92 -10.42 -21.76
CA GLN A 162 34.09 -10.65 -22.94
C GLN A 162 32.63 -10.87 -22.56
N ALA A 163 32.34 -11.72 -21.57
CA ALA A 163 30.97 -11.95 -21.11
C ALA A 163 30.30 -10.68 -20.53
N MET A 164 31.06 -9.84 -19.83
CA MET A 164 30.57 -8.55 -19.34
C MET A 164 30.33 -7.55 -20.48
N THR A 165 31.20 -7.51 -21.48
CA THR A 165 31.03 -6.69 -22.70
C THR A 165 29.81 -7.16 -23.50
N ASP A 166 29.69 -8.47 -23.75
CA ASP A 166 28.55 -9.04 -24.47
C ASP A 166 27.23 -8.77 -23.75
N LYS A 167 27.22 -8.87 -22.42
CA LYS A 167 26.05 -8.52 -21.60
C LYS A 167 25.75 -7.02 -21.64
N ALA A 168 26.76 -6.16 -21.57
CA ALA A 168 26.58 -4.72 -21.69
C ALA A 168 26.01 -4.33 -23.05
N SER A 169 26.53 -4.90 -24.15
CA SER A 169 26.01 -4.69 -25.51
C SER A 169 24.60 -5.26 -25.70
N ALA A 170 24.28 -6.41 -25.08
CA ALA A 170 22.95 -6.99 -25.13
C ALA A 170 21.88 -6.15 -24.40
N GLU A 171 22.27 -5.41 -23.35
CA GLU A 171 21.39 -4.53 -22.58
C GLU A 171 21.36 -3.08 -23.13
N GLU A 172 22.33 -2.69 -23.95
CA GLU A 172 22.44 -1.35 -24.54
C GLU A 172 21.23 -1.02 -25.41
N GLU A 173 20.88 -1.90 -26.36
CA GLU A 173 19.74 -1.67 -27.25
C GLU A 173 18.39 -1.57 -26.50
N PRO A 174 18.05 -2.47 -25.54
CA PRO A 174 16.88 -2.32 -24.67
C PRO A 174 16.86 -1.02 -23.87
N LEU A 175 18.00 -0.60 -23.31
CA LEU A 175 18.08 0.64 -22.52
C LEU A 175 17.92 1.88 -23.40
N VAL A 176 18.51 1.89 -24.61
CA VAL A 176 18.33 2.97 -25.58
C VAL A 176 16.88 3.02 -26.05
N ALA A 177 16.24 1.88 -26.30
CA ALA A 177 14.83 1.80 -26.67
C ALA A 177 13.91 2.31 -25.54
N ALA A 178 14.18 1.91 -24.29
CA ALA A 178 13.45 2.39 -23.12
C ALA A 178 13.62 3.91 -22.93
N LEU A 179 14.84 4.43 -23.05
CA LEU A 179 15.12 5.86 -22.97
C LEU A 179 14.44 6.64 -24.10
N ALA A 180 14.39 6.09 -25.31
CA ALA A 180 13.70 6.70 -26.44
C ALA A 180 12.18 6.74 -26.20
N ALA A 181 11.60 5.66 -25.68
CA ALA A 181 10.19 5.60 -25.30
C ALA A 181 9.86 6.59 -24.18
N ASP A 182 10.72 6.70 -23.16
CA ASP A 182 10.57 7.67 -22.07
C ASP A 182 10.65 9.10 -22.59
N LYS A 183 11.60 9.41 -23.48
CA LYS A 183 11.69 10.74 -24.11
C LYS A 183 10.43 11.09 -24.90
N GLN A 184 9.90 10.14 -25.66
CA GLN A 184 8.64 10.34 -26.39
C GLN A 184 7.46 10.55 -25.43
N ALA A 185 7.35 9.74 -24.38
CA ALA A 185 6.31 9.88 -23.37
C ALA A 185 6.41 11.23 -22.64
N MET A 186 7.61 11.68 -22.28
CA MET A 186 7.82 13.00 -21.66
C MET A 186 7.47 14.15 -22.60
N ALA A 187 7.75 14.04 -23.91
CA ALA A 187 7.31 15.02 -24.89
C ALA A 187 5.78 15.12 -24.98
N VAL A 188 5.07 13.97 -24.94
CA VAL A 188 3.61 13.93 -24.92
C VAL A 188 3.05 14.56 -23.63
N VAL A 189 3.61 14.20 -22.47
CA VAL A 189 3.24 14.80 -21.18
C VAL A 189 3.43 16.32 -21.18
N GLN A 190 4.54 16.81 -21.73
CA GLN A 190 4.80 18.25 -21.86
C GLN A 190 3.74 18.92 -22.74
N ALA A 191 3.37 18.31 -23.86
CA ALA A 191 2.31 18.82 -24.74
C ALA A 191 0.95 18.87 -24.02
N ILE A 192 0.61 17.85 -23.22
CA ILE A 192 -0.62 17.83 -22.40
C ILE A 192 -0.62 18.98 -21.40
N PHE A 193 0.50 19.25 -20.71
CA PHE A 193 0.59 20.38 -19.77
C PHE A 193 0.49 21.73 -20.47
N GLU A 194 1.08 21.89 -21.64
CA GLU A 194 0.97 23.14 -22.40
C GLU A 194 -0.45 23.38 -22.89
N GLN A 195 -1.10 22.33 -23.38
CA GLN A 195 -2.51 22.37 -23.79
C GLN A 195 -3.41 22.73 -22.59
N ALA A 196 -3.24 22.04 -21.45
CA ALA A 196 -3.99 22.33 -20.23
C ALA A 196 -3.77 23.76 -19.74
N ARG A 197 -2.55 24.32 -19.88
CA ARG A 197 -2.26 25.71 -19.55
C ARG A 197 -2.98 26.69 -20.49
N SER A 198 -2.99 26.40 -21.79
CA SER A 198 -3.71 27.17 -22.80
C SER A 198 -5.22 27.17 -22.51
N ASP A 199 -5.79 25.99 -22.24
CA ASP A 199 -7.22 25.83 -21.97
C ASP A 199 -7.64 26.47 -20.64
N ALA A 200 -6.75 26.45 -19.63
CA ALA A 200 -6.99 27.10 -18.34
C ALA A 200 -6.85 28.63 -18.39
N ALA A 201 -6.14 29.20 -19.35
CA ALA A 201 -5.87 30.63 -19.43
C ALA A 201 -7.14 31.51 -19.41
N PRO A 202 -8.19 31.26 -20.22
CA PRO A 202 -9.44 32.02 -20.15
C PRO A 202 -10.17 31.83 -18.81
N LEU A 203 -10.14 30.63 -18.24
CA LEU A 203 -10.77 30.33 -16.95
C LEU A 203 -10.10 31.07 -15.79
N ARG A 204 -8.77 31.21 -15.83
CA ARG A 204 -8.01 31.98 -14.84
C ARG A 204 -8.41 33.46 -14.83
N SER A 205 -8.58 34.05 -16.01
CA SER A 205 -9.05 35.44 -16.15
C SER A 205 -10.46 35.61 -15.59
N ARG A 206 -11.38 34.70 -15.95
CA ARG A 206 -12.75 34.70 -15.43
C ARG A 206 -12.81 34.52 -13.92
N TYR A 207 -12.01 33.61 -13.36
CA TYR A 207 -11.89 33.42 -11.92
C TYR A 207 -11.46 34.70 -11.21
N ALA A 208 -10.44 35.40 -11.72
CA ALA A 208 -10.01 36.68 -11.16
C ALA A 208 -11.14 37.74 -11.21
N GLY A 209 -11.90 37.79 -12.31
CA GLY A 209 -13.07 38.66 -12.45
C GLY A 209 -14.18 38.34 -11.44
N VAL A 210 -14.52 37.06 -11.25
CA VAL A 210 -15.48 36.60 -10.24
C VAL A 210 -15.01 36.96 -8.82
N ALA A 211 -13.72 36.74 -8.52
CA ALA A 211 -13.15 37.09 -7.22
C ALA A 211 -13.21 38.60 -6.94
N ALA A 212 -12.94 39.43 -7.96
CA ALA A 212 -13.05 40.88 -7.86
C ALA A 212 -14.50 41.33 -7.63
N ARG A 213 -15.46 40.80 -8.38
CA ARG A 213 -16.90 41.06 -8.17
C ARG A 213 -17.37 40.63 -6.79
N PHE A 214 -16.91 39.47 -6.31
CA PHE A 214 -17.19 39.00 -4.96
C PHE A 214 -16.64 39.96 -3.90
N ALA A 215 -15.42 40.49 -4.08
CA ALA A 215 -14.85 41.47 -3.16
C ALA A 215 -15.64 42.77 -3.13
N VAL A 216 -16.09 43.27 -4.29
CA VAL A 216 -16.98 44.44 -4.38
C VAL A 216 -18.31 44.17 -3.69
N TYR A 217 -18.93 43.03 -3.95
CA TYR A 217 -20.17 42.62 -3.28
C TYR A 217 -19.98 42.58 -1.76
N ARG A 218 -18.93 41.93 -1.27
CA ARG A 218 -18.61 41.88 0.17
C ARG A 218 -18.50 43.27 0.81
N ALA A 219 -17.94 44.25 0.09
CA ALA A 219 -17.81 45.61 0.59
C ALA A 219 -19.15 46.34 0.80
N THR A 220 -20.26 45.87 0.19
CA THR A 220 -21.58 46.50 0.35
C THR A 220 -22.33 46.07 1.62
N GLU A 221 -21.81 45.13 2.41
CA GLU A 221 -22.53 44.55 3.57
C GLU A 221 -22.88 45.59 4.64
N ALA A 222 -21.97 46.52 4.94
CA ALA A 222 -22.23 47.59 5.89
C ALA A 222 -23.32 48.54 5.39
N ALA A 223 -23.33 48.84 4.08
CA ALA A 223 -24.31 49.73 3.46
C ALA A 223 -25.70 49.09 3.43
N GLU A 224 -25.81 47.80 3.11
CA GLU A 224 -27.07 47.04 3.17
C GLU A 224 -27.65 47.03 4.59
N THR A 225 -26.80 46.76 5.59
CA THR A 225 -27.22 46.76 6.99
C THR A 225 -27.74 48.13 7.43
N ALA A 226 -27.03 49.20 7.03
CA ALA A 226 -27.45 50.58 7.31
C ALA A 226 -28.76 50.94 6.60
N ALA A 227 -28.97 50.48 5.36
CA ALA A 227 -30.22 50.70 4.62
C ALA A 227 -31.42 50.06 5.33
N TYR A 228 -31.29 48.80 5.78
CA TYR A 228 -32.37 48.14 6.54
C TYR A 228 -32.63 48.81 7.90
N ALA A 229 -31.60 49.28 8.58
CA ALA A 229 -31.76 50.04 9.82
C ALA A 229 -32.51 51.36 9.59
N ALA A 230 -32.17 52.09 8.53
CA ALA A 230 -32.86 53.33 8.16
C ALA A 230 -34.33 53.09 7.78
N LEU A 231 -34.62 52.02 7.03
CA LEU A 231 -35.99 51.63 6.69
C LEU A 231 -36.79 51.24 7.94
N SER A 232 -36.17 50.55 8.89
CA SER A 232 -36.79 50.23 10.19
C SER A 232 -37.14 51.50 10.97
N GLU A 233 -36.21 52.44 11.06
CA GLU A 233 -36.43 53.73 11.73
C GLU A 233 -37.54 54.53 11.06
N GLN A 234 -37.53 54.61 9.73
CA GLN A 234 -38.57 55.26 8.95
C GLN A 234 -39.94 54.62 9.22
N ALA A 235 -40.06 53.30 9.07
CA ALA A 235 -41.29 52.56 9.34
C ALA A 235 -41.81 52.81 10.77
N SER A 236 -40.91 52.87 11.76
CA SER A 236 -41.26 53.14 13.16
C SER A 236 -41.83 54.55 13.42
N ARG A 237 -41.61 55.49 12.51
CA ARG A 237 -42.11 56.87 12.59
C ARG A 237 -43.28 57.14 11.65
N SER A 238 -43.50 56.29 10.65
CA SER A 238 -44.61 56.43 9.70
C SER A 238 -45.98 56.41 10.38
N SER A 239 -46.88 57.26 9.90
CA SER A 239 -48.33 57.17 10.15
C SER A 239 -48.91 55.98 9.37
N ILE A 240 -50.20 55.69 9.61
CA ILE A 240 -50.90 54.58 8.94
C ILE A 240 -50.81 54.69 7.40
N ASP A 241 -51.01 55.89 6.85
CA ASP A 241 -50.91 56.17 5.40
C ASP A 241 -49.48 56.03 4.85
N GLY A 242 -48.46 56.17 5.71
CA GLY A 242 -47.05 56.08 5.34
C GLY A 242 -46.45 54.67 5.42
N LEU A 243 -47.20 53.69 5.94
CA LEU A 243 -46.69 52.32 6.13
C LEU A 243 -46.62 51.53 4.82
N ASP A 244 -47.54 51.74 3.88
CA ASP A 244 -47.47 51.12 2.54
C ASP A 244 -46.16 51.48 1.82
N GLY A 245 -45.78 52.76 1.87
CA GLY A 245 -44.53 53.23 1.27
C GLY A 245 -43.30 52.62 1.94
N ALA A 246 -43.33 52.43 3.27
CA ALA A 246 -42.25 51.77 3.99
C ALA A 246 -42.14 50.28 3.62
N GLU A 247 -43.27 49.58 3.50
CA GLU A 247 -43.29 48.17 3.07
C GLU A 247 -42.73 48.00 1.66
N GLN A 248 -43.16 48.83 0.71
CA GLN A 248 -42.65 48.83 -0.66
C GLN A 248 -41.14 49.10 -0.72
N ALA A 249 -40.64 50.03 0.11
CA ALA A 249 -39.22 50.33 0.19
C ALA A 249 -38.40 49.14 0.74
N VAL A 250 -38.92 48.41 1.73
CA VAL A 250 -38.30 47.18 2.24
C VAL A 250 -38.25 46.09 1.17
N LEU A 251 -39.34 45.89 0.43
CA LEU A 251 -39.40 44.93 -0.68
C LEU A 251 -38.43 45.31 -1.81
N ALA A 252 -38.31 46.59 -2.14
CA ALA A 252 -37.36 47.06 -3.14
C ALA A 252 -35.90 46.82 -2.70
N ALA A 253 -35.58 47.12 -1.44
CA ALA A 253 -34.26 46.85 -0.88
C ALA A 253 -33.90 45.36 -0.89
N ALA A 254 -34.86 44.47 -0.55
CA ALA A 254 -34.65 43.03 -0.61
C ALA A 254 -34.40 42.52 -2.05
N ARG A 255 -35.15 43.04 -3.03
CA ARG A 255 -34.91 42.70 -4.45
C ARG A 255 -33.52 43.13 -4.92
N GLU A 256 -33.10 44.33 -4.55
CA GLU A 256 -31.77 44.85 -4.93
C GLU A 256 -30.65 44.05 -4.24
N ALA A 257 -30.80 43.73 -2.95
CA ALA A 257 -29.85 42.92 -2.19
C ALA A 257 -29.65 41.52 -2.78
N SER A 258 -30.69 40.97 -3.43
CA SER A 258 -30.67 39.64 -4.05
C SER A 258 -30.20 39.62 -5.51
N ARG A 259 -30.21 40.75 -6.21
CA ARG A 259 -29.89 40.80 -7.65
C ARG A 259 -28.42 40.45 -7.94
N ALA A 260 -27.50 41.27 -7.44
CA ALA A 260 -26.06 41.09 -7.65
C ALA A 260 -25.52 39.70 -7.19
N PRO A 261 -25.91 39.14 -6.03
CA PRO A 261 -25.45 37.81 -5.64
C PRO A 261 -26.02 36.69 -6.50
N ASN A 262 -27.22 36.83 -7.09
CA ASN A 262 -27.76 35.83 -8.00
C ASN A 262 -26.98 35.78 -9.32
N GLU A 263 -26.68 36.95 -9.89
CA GLU A 263 -25.81 37.06 -11.08
C GLU A 263 -24.42 36.47 -10.79
N LEU A 264 -23.83 36.80 -9.64
CA LEU A 264 -22.55 36.24 -9.20
C LEU A 264 -22.62 34.72 -8.99
N ALA A 265 -23.72 34.20 -8.45
CA ALA A 265 -23.91 32.76 -8.22
C ALA A 265 -23.96 31.99 -9.53
N GLU A 266 -24.67 32.51 -10.54
CA GLU A 266 -24.72 31.92 -11.89
C GLU A 266 -23.33 31.84 -12.53
N GLU A 267 -22.56 32.93 -12.45
CA GLU A 267 -21.19 32.96 -12.96
C GLU A 267 -20.28 31.96 -12.22
N ILE A 268 -20.39 31.89 -10.89
CA ILE A 268 -19.62 30.94 -10.07
C ILE A 268 -19.97 29.50 -10.46
N MET A 269 -21.25 29.18 -10.61
CA MET A 269 -21.70 27.83 -10.99
C MET A 269 -21.21 27.45 -12.38
N THR A 270 -21.34 28.36 -13.35
CA THR A 270 -20.86 28.16 -14.72
C THR A 270 -19.34 27.92 -14.75
N LEU A 271 -18.57 28.78 -14.09
CA LEU A 271 -17.11 28.64 -14.01
C LEU A 271 -16.69 27.36 -13.28
N SER A 272 -17.43 26.95 -12.24
CA SER A 272 -17.17 25.70 -11.53
C SER A 272 -17.36 24.49 -12.43
N ALA A 273 -18.41 24.48 -13.27
CA ALA A 273 -18.65 23.41 -14.24
C ALA A 273 -17.55 23.36 -15.31
N GLU A 274 -17.11 24.50 -15.84
CA GLU A 274 -16.03 24.57 -16.81
C GLU A 274 -14.69 24.10 -16.21
N LEU A 275 -14.39 24.46 -14.97
CA LEU A 275 -13.20 23.96 -14.26
C LEU A 275 -13.27 22.45 -14.02
N GLN A 276 -14.45 21.90 -13.72
CA GLN A 276 -14.63 20.45 -13.60
C GLN A 276 -14.43 19.75 -14.95
N ALA A 277 -14.97 20.30 -16.04
CA ALA A 277 -14.77 19.77 -17.38
C ALA A 277 -13.29 19.79 -17.79
N LEU A 278 -12.56 20.89 -17.50
CA LEU A 278 -11.11 20.97 -17.70
C LEU A 278 -10.39 19.88 -16.89
N ALA A 279 -10.76 19.70 -15.63
CA ALA A 279 -10.12 18.70 -14.76
C ALA A 279 -10.32 17.27 -15.28
N VAL A 280 -11.53 16.95 -15.75
CA VAL A 280 -11.83 15.64 -16.35
C VAL A 280 -11.03 15.43 -17.63
N SER A 281 -11.04 16.39 -18.55
CA SER A 281 -10.27 16.33 -19.81
C SER A 281 -8.77 16.15 -19.55
N PHE A 282 -8.22 16.90 -18.62
CA PHE A 282 -6.82 16.79 -18.23
C PHE A 282 -6.49 15.44 -17.59
N GLU A 283 -7.35 14.95 -16.70
CA GLU A 283 -7.17 13.66 -16.04
C GLU A 283 -7.25 12.49 -17.04
N GLU A 284 -8.16 12.56 -18.01
CA GLU A 284 -8.26 11.59 -19.11
C GLU A 284 -6.99 11.59 -19.97
N ALA A 285 -6.47 12.78 -20.32
CA ALA A 285 -5.26 12.91 -21.12
C ALA A 285 -4.00 12.42 -20.38
N ILE A 286 -3.88 12.69 -19.08
CA ILE A 286 -2.67 12.36 -18.31
C ILE A 286 -2.66 10.92 -17.77
N THR A 287 -3.84 10.28 -17.64
CA THR A 287 -3.96 8.92 -17.07
C THR A 287 -3.05 7.88 -17.71
N PRO A 288 -2.91 7.79 -19.05
CA PRO A 288 -1.99 6.86 -19.70
C PRO A 288 -0.51 7.06 -19.34
N HIS A 289 -0.15 8.25 -18.85
CA HIS A 289 1.24 8.65 -18.57
C HIS A 289 1.58 8.73 -17.08
N LYS A 290 0.67 8.32 -16.20
CA LYS A 290 0.87 8.36 -14.74
C LYS A 290 2.04 7.50 -14.27
N GLU A 291 2.24 6.33 -14.86
CA GLU A 291 3.35 5.43 -14.51
C GLU A 291 4.70 6.02 -14.91
N VAL A 292 4.76 6.70 -16.06
CA VAL A 292 5.98 7.38 -16.52
C VAL A 292 6.30 8.54 -15.58
N LEU A 293 5.31 9.37 -15.23
CA LEU A 293 5.48 10.43 -14.24
C LEU A 293 5.97 9.89 -12.89
N ALA A 294 5.36 8.82 -12.38
CA ALA A 294 5.73 8.22 -11.11
C ALA A 294 7.17 7.66 -11.11
N THR A 295 7.58 7.00 -12.20
CA THR A 295 8.94 6.46 -12.38
C THR A 295 9.99 7.55 -12.33
N HIS A 296 9.68 8.72 -12.89
CA HIS A 296 10.57 9.88 -12.90
C HIS A 296 10.38 10.82 -11.70
N GLY A 297 9.63 10.41 -10.66
CA GLY A 297 9.42 11.18 -9.44
C GLY A 297 8.52 12.42 -9.59
N ALA A 298 7.79 12.53 -10.69
CA ALA A 298 6.85 13.62 -10.96
C ALA A 298 5.42 13.26 -10.51
N VAL A 299 4.71 14.24 -9.95
CA VAL A 299 3.32 14.08 -9.50
C VAL A 299 2.40 14.83 -10.46
N VAL A 300 1.24 14.23 -10.77
CA VAL A 300 0.20 14.91 -11.55
C VAL A 300 -0.32 16.12 -10.74
N PRO A 301 -0.24 17.34 -11.29
CA PRO A 301 -0.69 18.53 -10.57
C PRO A 301 -2.21 18.56 -10.42
N ASP A 302 -2.69 19.01 -9.26
CA ASP A 302 -4.09 19.37 -9.06
C ASP A 302 -4.35 20.77 -9.63
N MET A 303 -5.03 20.82 -10.77
CA MET A 303 -5.22 22.05 -11.54
C MET A 303 -6.39 22.90 -11.06
N THR A 304 -7.37 22.33 -10.33
CA THR A 304 -8.68 22.98 -10.16
C THR A 304 -9.25 22.95 -8.75
N SER A 305 -8.82 22.04 -7.87
CA SER A 305 -9.52 21.87 -6.58
C SER A 305 -9.41 23.11 -5.69
N GLY A 306 -8.28 23.83 -5.74
CA GLY A 306 -8.13 25.11 -5.02
C GLY A 306 -9.15 26.17 -5.46
N ALA A 307 -9.30 26.34 -6.77
CA ALA A 307 -10.27 27.27 -7.35
C ALA A 307 -11.71 26.85 -7.03
N LEU A 308 -12.04 25.56 -7.18
CA LEU A 308 -13.38 25.03 -6.87
C LEU A 308 -13.78 25.21 -5.40
N ARG A 309 -12.84 24.99 -4.46
CA ARG A 309 -13.08 25.27 -3.03
C ARG A 309 -13.36 26.75 -2.79
N SER A 310 -12.58 27.63 -3.41
CA SER A 310 -12.78 29.08 -3.31
C SER A 310 -14.13 29.52 -3.88
N LEU A 311 -14.50 29.03 -5.06
CA LEU A 311 -15.77 29.34 -5.72
C LEU A 311 -16.95 28.86 -4.88
N SER A 312 -16.87 27.65 -4.33
CA SER A 312 -17.89 27.09 -3.43
C SER A 312 -18.04 27.92 -2.14
N ALA A 313 -16.93 28.42 -1.59
CA ALA A 313 -16.95 29.31 -0.43
C ALA A 313 -17.61 30.66 -0.73
N MET A 314 -17.31 31.26 -1.90
CA MET A 314 -17.94 32.50 -2.37
C MET A 314 -19.46 32.31 -2.58
N LEU A 315 -19.87 31.23 -3.23
CA LEU A 315 -21.29 30.90 -3.44
C LEU A 315 -22.02 30.72 -2.11
N GLY A 316 -21.46 29.91 -1.20
CA GLY A 316 -22.05 29.69 0.11
C GLY A 316 -22.12 30.96 0.94
N TYR A 317 -21.17 31.89 0.78
CA TYR A 317 -21.24 33.20 1.41
C TYR A 317 -22.40 34.05 0.85
N ALA A 318 -22.50 34.17 -0.48
CA ALA A 318 -23.54 34.96 -1.14
C ALA A 318 -24.93 34.44 -0.76
N GLN A 319 -25.15 33.13 -0.80
CA GLN A 319 -26.40 32.49 -0.40
C GLN A 319 -26.77 32.78 1.07
N ARG A 320 -25.81 32.69 1.99
CA ARG A 320 -26.04 33.00 3.41
C ARG A 320 -26.39 34.46 3.63
N ARG A 321 -25.78 35.38 2.88
CA ARG A 321 -26.08 36.81 2.99
C ARG A 321 -27.48 37.13 2.44
N VAL A 322 -27.85 36.57 1.28
CA VAL A 322 -29.21 36.70 0.75
C VAL A 322 -30.24 36.17 1.75
N ALA A 323 -30.04 34.98 2.30
CA ALA A 323 -30.95 34.43 3.31
C ALA A 323 -31.08 35.32 4.56
N ARG A 324 -29.99 35.96 4.99
CA ARG A 324 -30.00 36.93 6.10
C ARG A 324 -30.76 38.20 5.73
N SER A 325 -30.56 38.71 4.51
CA SER A 325 -31.27 39.88 3.96
C SER A 325 -32.77 39.61 3.89
N ASP A 326 -33.17 38.46 3.34
CA ASP A 326 -34.57 38.04 3.23
C ASP A 326 -35.24 37.86 4.59
N ALA A 327 -34.52 37.26 5.56
CA ALA A 327 -35.00 37.14 6.92
C ALA A 327 -35.18 38.52 7.58
N THR A 328 -34.26 39.45 7.33
CA THR A 328 -34.33 40.83 7.85
C THR A 328 -35.51 41.58 7.23
N ALA A 329 -35.69 41.49 5.91
CA ALA A 329 -36.82 42.10 5.20
C ALA A 329 -38.16 41.52 5.70
N THR A 330 -38.25 40.20 5.86
CA THR A 330 -39.42 39.51 6.38
C THR A 330 -39.77 39.98 7.80
N ALA A 331 -38.76 40.08 8.68
CA ALA A 331 -38.95 40.59 10.04
C ALA A 331 -39.43 42.04 10.04
N LEU A 332 -38.89 42.90 9.16
CA LEU A 332 -39.32 44.29 9.02
C LEU A 332 -40.75 44.43 8.50
N ILE A 333 -41.14 43.65 7.49
CA ILE A 333 -42.53 43.61 6.99
C ILE A 333 -43.48 43.15 8.10
N GLY A 334 -43.11 42.12 8.86
CA GLY A 334 -43.86 41.71 10.05
C GLY A 334 -44.01 42.84 11.09
N GLY A 335 -42.93 43.59 11.34
CA GLY A 335 -42.94 44.77 12.21
C GLY A 335 -43.85 45.90 11.69
N ILE A 336 -43.83 46.16 10.39
CA ILE A 336 -44.72 47.13 9.73
C ILE A 336 -46.19 46.72 9.90
N ALA A 337 -46.52 45.44 9.66
CA ALA A 337 -47.87 44.93 9.84
C ALA A 337 -48.34 45.04 11.30
N LEU A 338 -47.47 44.75 12.27
CA LEU A 338 -47.78 44.93 13.69
C LEU A 338 -48.00 46.40 14.05
N ARG A 339 -47.19 47.31 13.50
CA ARG A 339 -47.37 48.75 13.69
C ARG A 339 -48.69 49.23 13.09
N TRP A 340 -49.05 48.74 11.89
CA TRP A 340 -50.33 49.04 11.26
C TRP A 340 -51.49 48.67 12.17
N GLN A 341 -51.46 47.46 12.72
CA GLN A 341 -52.46 46.99 13.67
C GLN A 341 -52.48 47.84 14.95
N ALA A 342 -51.31 48.25 15.46
CA ALA A 342 -51.22 49.05 16.67
C ALA A 342 -51.81 50.46 16.47
N LEU A 343 -51.46 51.13 15.36
CA LEU A 343 -52.03 52.44 15.02
C LEU A 343 -53.55 52.34 14.80
N GLY A 344 -54.03 51.33 14.09
CA GLY A 344 -55.46 51.10 13.89
C GLY A 344 -56.23 50.75 15.18
N VAL A 345 -55.56 50.28 16.24
CA VAL A 345 -56.15 50.12 17.58
C VAL A 345 -56.15 51.43 18.35
N LEU A 346 -55.09 52.25 18.22
CA LEU A 346 -54.99 53.57 18.88
C LEU A 346 -56.04 54.56 18.37
N GLU A 347 -56.48 54.43 17.12
CA GLU A 347 -57.57 55.25 16.55
C GLU A 347 -58.96 54.87 17.08
N ARG A 348 -59.11 53.77 17.82
CA ARG A 348 -60.40 53.31 18.36
C ARG A 348 -60.70 53.90 19.73
N ASP A 349 -61.98 53.86 20.11
CA ASP A 349 -62.43 54.19 21.46
C ASP A 349 -61.89 53.21 22.51
N GLU A 350 -61.94 53.63 23.77
CA GLU A 350 -61.35 52.91 24.90
C GLU A 350 -61.99 51.54 25.14
N GLY A 351 -63.32 51.42 24.95
CA GLY A 351 -64.04 50.15 25.09
C GLY A 351 -63.65 49.14 24.01
N ALA A 352 -63.50 49.60 22.76
CA ALA A 352 -62.99 48.78 21.67
C ALA A 352 -61.54 48.33 21.92
N ARG A 353 -60.69 49.19 22.49
CA ARG A 353 -59.30 48.83 22.87
C ARG A 353 -59.25 47.74 23.92
N GLU A 354 -60.04 47.83 24.98
CA GLU A 354 -60.13 46.81 26.03
C GLU A 354 -60.67 45.48 25.50
N GLY A 355 -61.70 45.52 24.65
CA GLY A 355 -62.25 44.32 24.01
C GLY A 355 -61.22 43.59 23.14
N ILE A 356 -60.42 44.32 22.38
CA ILE A 356 -59.33 43.75 21.57
C ILE A 356 -58.24 43.17 22.45
N ALA A 357 -57.85 43.86 23.54
CA ALA A 357 -56.84 43.35 24.47
C ALA A 357 -57.27 42.02 25.10
N ARG A 358 -58.53 41.92 25.54
CA ARG A 358 -59.10 40.69 26.10
C ARG A 358 -59.13 39.56 25.08
N SER A 359 -59.63 39.83 23.87
CA SER A 359 -59.67 38.86 22.78
C SER A 359 -58.26 38.37 22.38
N ARG A 360 -57.25 39.26 22.38
CA ARG A 360 -55.86 38.89 22.10
C ARG A 360 -55.26 38.02 23.20
N ILE A 361 -55.55 38.32 24.46
CA ILE A 361 -55.12 37.50 25.61
C ILE A 361 -55.73 36.10 25.52
N GLU A 362 -57.03 36.01 25.24
CA GLU A 362 -57.74 34.73 25.07
C GLU A 362 -57.15 33.91 23.91
N ARG A 363 -56.99 34.52 22.73
CA ARG A 363 -56.38 33.85 21.57
C ARG A 363 -54.93 33.44 21.82
N ALA A 364 -54.12 34.28 22.48
CA ALA A 364 -52.74 33.93 22.82
C ALA A 364 -52.68 32.73 23.78
N SER A 365 -53.60 32.69 24.76
CA SER A 365 -53.76 31.58 25.70
C SER A 365 -54.15 30.29 24.99
N GLU A 366 -55.09 30.38 24.04
CA GLU A 366 -55.54 29.25 23.23
C GLU A 366 -54.42 28.70 22.33
N VAL A 367 -53.81 29.55 21.51
CA VAL A 367 -52.75 29.16 20.57
C VAL A 367 -51.52 28.60 21.29
N PHE A 368 -51.12 29.22 22.41
CA PHE A 368 -50.02 28.68 23.21
C PHE A 368 -50.39 27.36 23.89
N GLY A 369 -51.63 27.23 24.36
CA GLY A 369 -52.17 25.97 24.85
C GLY A 369 -52.13 24.86 23.81
N GLU A 370 -52.57 25.13 22.59
CA GLU A 370 -52.54 24.19 21.46
C GLU A 370 -51.12 23.83 21.04
N GLY A 371 -50.25 24.83 20.86
CA GLY A 371 -48.85 24.62 20.51
C GLY A 371 -48.10 23.81 21.56
N ALA A 372 -48.32 24.10 22.85
CA ALA A 372 -47.76 23.33 23.95
C ALA A 372 -48.23 21.87 23.94
N ARG A 373 -49.53 21.62 23.71
CA ARG A 373 -50.07 20.26 23.56
C ARG A 373 -49.45 19.52 22.38
N GLY A 374 -49.41 20.16 21.21
CA GLY A 374 -48.79 19.58 20.01
C GLY A 374 -47.29 19.27 20.20
N TRP A 375 -46.57 20.15 20.90
CA TRP A 375 -45.17 19.92 21.24
C TRP A 375 -44.99 18.73 22.19
N VAL A 376 -45.86 18.59 23.19
CA VAL A 376 -45.87 17.42 24.10
C VAL A 376 -46.19 16.13 23.35
N GLU A 377 -47.12 16.16 22.39
CA GLU A 377 -47.44 15.03 21.53
C GLU A 377 -46.26 14.63 20.65
N ALA A 378 -45.63 15.59 19.97
CA ALA A 378 -44.43 15.36 19.18
C ALA A 378 -43.29 14.78 20.05
N LEU A 379 -43.08 15.33 21.25
CA LEU A 379 -42.12 14.83 22.24
C LEU A 379 -42.49 13.48 22.86
N SER A 380 -43.71 13.01 22.68
CA SER A 380 -44.14 11.66 23.07
C SER A 380 -44.03 10.67 21.91
N ALA A 381 -44.06 11.13 20.67
CA ALA A 381 -43.85 10.30 19.50
C ALA A 381 -42.41 9.77 19.41
N ALA A 382 -42.25 8.60 18.77
CA ALA A 382 -40.94 8.02 18.49
C ALA A 382 -40.19 8.89 17.44
N PRO A 383 -38.86 9.08 17.60
CA PRO A 383 -38.09 9.87 16.64
C PRO A 383 -38.08 9.19 15.26
N PRO A 384 -38.12 9.97 14.17
CA PRO A 384 -38.07 9.43 12.82
C PRO A 384 -36.75 8.68 12.61
N VAL A 385 -36.78 7.64 11.77
CA VAL A 385 -35.62 6.77 11.53
C VAL A 385 -35.07 7.04 10.14
N SER A 386 -33.74 7.18 10.03
CA SER A 386 -33.05 7.30 8.76
C SER A 386 -33.33 6.09 7.88
N GLU A 387 -33.89 6.29 6.68
CA GLU A 387 -34.14 5.20 5.72
C GLU A 387 -32.86 4.44 5.35
N LYS A 388 -31.74 5.16 5.20
CA LYS A 388 -30.47 4.57 4.78
C LYS A 388 -29.75 3.81 5.91
N LEU A 389 -29.83 4.32 7.15
CA LEU A 389 -29.04 3.79 8.27
C LEU A 389 -29.88 2.95 9.24
N GLY A 390 -31.20 3.08 9.23
CA GLY A 390 -32.11 2.48 10.20
C GLY A 390 -31.88 3.02 11.62
N LEU A 391 -31.39 4.26 11.75
CA LEU A 391 -31.09 4.89 13.03
C LEU A 391 -32.02 6.07 13.31
N PRO A 392 -32.44 6.28 14.57
CA PRO A 392 -33.25 7.43 14.94
C PRO A 392 -32.49 8.74 14.69
N LEU A 393 -33.19 9.72 14.11
CA LEU A 393 -32.71 11.08 13.90
C LEU A 393 -32.91 11.87 15.19
N LEU A 394 -31.83 12.04 15.95
CA LEU A 394 -31.90 12.58 17.31
C LEU A 394 -31.53 14.06 17.42
N ALA A 395 -31.01 14.67 16.35
CA ALA A 395 -30.51 16.05 16.39
C ALA A 395 -31.63 17.06 16.66
N GLU A 396 -32.72 17.00 15.90
CA GLU A 396 -33.91 17.85 16.09
C GLU A 396 -34.54 17.60 17.46
N ARG A 397 -34.67 16.34 17.85
CA ARG A 397 -35.18 15.94 19.17
C ARG A 397 -34.36 16.52 20.33
N CYS A 398 -33.04 16.59 20.19
CA CYS A 398 -32.16 17.21 21.17
C CYS A 398 -32.46 18.71 21.29
N GLY A 399 -32.58 19.41 20.15
CA GLY A 399 -32.94 20.82 20.11
C GLY A 399 -34.30 21.10 20.78
N GLU A 400 -35.31 20.29 20.48
CA GLU A 400 -36.64 20.40 21.10
C GLU A 400 -36.60 20.18 22.62
N LEU A 401 -35.89 19.16 23.10
CA LEU A 401 -35.78 18.89 24.54
C LEU A 401 -35.02 20.01 25.26
N VAL A 402 -33.97 20.56 24.66
CA VAL A 402 -33.23 21.71 25.21
C VAL A 402 -34.14 22.94 25.29
N ALA A 403 -34.87 23.25 24.21
CA ALA A 403 -35.81 24.35 24.19
C ALA A 403 -36.91 24.18 25.25
N LEU A 404 -37.43 22.96 25.44
CA LEU A 404 -38.42 22.68 26.48
C LEU A 404 -37.86 22.96 27.88
N VAL A 405 -36.65 22.50 28.20
CA VAL A 405 -36.03 22.76 29.51
C VAL A 405 -35.76 24.26 29.72
N GLN A 406 -35.38 24.99 28.67
CA GLN A 406 -35.18 26.45 28.73
C GLN A 406 -36.47 27.22 29.01
N MET A 407 -37.64 26.66 28.69
CA MET A 407 -38.95 27.27 28.98
C MET A 407 -39.38 27.11 30.45
N ARG A 408 -38.73 26.24 31.25
CA ARG A 408 -39.09 25.98 32.64
C ARG A 408 -39.23 27.24 33.51
N PRO A 409 -38.27 28.18 33.51
CA PRO A 409 -38.37 29.39 34.33
C PRO A 409 -39.59 30.26 33.96
N LEU A 410 -40.02 30.24 32.70
CA LEU A 410 -41.18 31.00 32.22
C LEU A 410 -42.51 30.38 32.69
N CYS A 411 -42.54 29.06 32.92
CA CYS A 411 -43.72 28.31 33.31
C CYS A 411 -43.85 28.07 34.83
N GLU A 412 -42.77 28.29 35.58
CA GLU A 412 -42.74 28.26 37.04
C GLU A 412 -42.89 29.67 37.66
N ALA A 413 -42.75 30.74 36.87
CA ALA A 413 -42.96 32.11 37.32
C ALA A 413 -44.42 32.32 37.83
N ALA A 414 -44.56 32.91 39.01
CA ALA A 414 -45.87 33.16 39.63
C ALA A 414 -46.64 34.29 38.92
N GLY A 415 -47.92 34.05 38.63
CA GLY A 415 -48.87 35.05 38.14
C GLY A 415 -49.82 34.51 37.08
N ALA A 416 -51.10 34.90 37.15
CA ALA A 416 -52.07 34.62 36.09
C ALA A 416 -51.64 35.36 34.81
N SER A 417 -51.00 34.63 33.91
CA SER A 417 -50.62 35.13 32.58
C SER A 417 -51.32 34.27 31.53
N TRP A 418 -51.51 34.82 30.32
CA TRP A 418 -52.01 34.08 29.15
C TRP A 418 -51.24 32.77 28.87
N ARG A 419 -50.04 32.61 29.45
CA ARG A 419 -49.21 31.41 29.31
C ARG A 419 -49.71 30.23 30.14
N GLU A 420 -50.58 30.45 31.13
CA GLU A 420 -50.96 29.42 32.11
C GLU A 420 -51.50 28.15 31.44
N THR A 421 -52.35 28.30 30.42
CA THR A 421 -52.93 27.17 29.69
C THR A 421 -51.87 26.26 29.05
N GLY A 422 -50.85 26.83 28.41
CA GLY A 422 -49.76 26.05 27.81
C GLY A 422 -48.74 25.56 28.83
N CYS A 423 -48.39 26.38 29.83
CA CYS A 423 -47.46 25.99 30.87
C CYS A 423 -48.01 24.84 31.73
N ALA A 424 -49.32 24.77 31.97
CA ALA A 424 -49.95 23.62 32.61
C ALA A 424 -49.70 22.30 31.84
N ALA A 425 -49.71 22.33 30.50
CA ALA A 425 -49.40 21.15 29.68
C ALA A 425 -47.90 20.77 29.72
N LEU A 426 -47.00 21.75 29.84
CA LEU A 426 -45.55 21.52 29.82
C LEU A 426 -44.94 21.11 31.17
N ARG A 427 -45.50 21.57 32.30
CA ARG A 427 -44.94 21.34 33.65
C ARG A 427 -44.67 19.87 33.96
N GLY A 428 -45.55 18.97 33.54
CA GLY A 428 -45.39 17.53 33.73
C GLY A 428 -44.27 16.89 32.89
N ARG A 429 -43.59 17.64 32.02
CA ARG A 429 -42.61 17.13 31.05
C ARG A 429 -41.19 17.65 31.27
N PHE A 430 -40.98 18.71 32.05
CA PHE A 430 -39.64 19.28 32.23
C PHE A 430 -38.64 18.28 32.80
N ASP A 431 -38.98 17.60 33.89
CA ASP A 431 -38.07 16.63 34.53
C ASP A 431 -37.81 15.40 33.64
N ALA A 432 -38.83 14.94 32.91
CA ALA A 432 -38.68 13.87 31.93
C ALA A 432 -37.76 14.27 30.75
N ALA A 433 -37.87 15.52 30.28
CA ALA A 433 -37.03 16.04 29.23
C ALA A 433 -35.57 16.20 29.68
N GLU A 434 -35.35 16.67 30.91
CA GLU A 434 -34.01 16.78 31.49
C GLU A 434 -33.36 15.39 31.68
N ALA A 435 -34.13 14.39 32.13
CA ALA A 435 -33.68 13.01 32.23
C ALA A 435 -33.33 12.41 30.84
N GLU A 436 -34.16 12.67 29.84
CA GLU A 436 -33.93 12.21 28.46
C GLU A 436 -32.66 12.85 27.86
N LEU A 437 -32.43 14.15 28.08
CA LEU A 437 -31.20 14.83 27.66
C LEU A 437 -29.96 14.26 28.36
N ARG A 438 -30.01 14.08 29.68
CA ARG A 438 -28.86 13.61 30.47
C ARG A 438 -28.50 12.16 30.23
N THR A 439 -29.50 11.30 30.00
CA THR A 439 -29.29 9.85 30.05
C THR A 439 -29.88 9.10 28.86
N GLY A 440 -31.06 9.48 28.37
CA GLY A 440 -31.77 8.81 27.28
C GLY A 440 -31.07 8.97 25.93
N LEU A 441 -30.81 10.20 25.51
CA LEU A 441 -30.14 10.51 24.24
C LEU A 441 -28.72 9.94 24.17
N PRO A 442 -27.84 10.09 25.19
CA PRO A 442 -26.52 9.48 25.17
C PRO A 442 -26.57 7.95 24.99
N ARG A 443 -27.52 7.28 25.65
CA ARG A 443 -27.72 5.82 25.48
C ARG A 443 -28.16 5.46 24.08
N LYS A 444 -29.11 6.21 23.49
CA LYS A 444 -29.58 5.99 22.11
C LYS A 444 -28.47 6.22 21.07
N ILE A 445 -27.64 7.25 21.27
CA ILE A 445 -26.46 7.52 20.42
C ILE A 445 -25.45 6.37 20.54
N ALA A 446 -25.13 5.94 21.75
CA ALA A 446 -24.21 4.83 21.98
C ALA A 446 -24.71 3.53 21.33
N ALA A 447 -25.99 3.21 21.48
CA ALA A 447 -26.62 2.06 20.83
C ALA A 447 -26.58 2.15 19.29
N GLY A 448 -26.87 3.34 18.73
CA GLY A 448 -26.80 3.56 17.28
C GLY A 448 -25.38 3.41 16.72
N LEU A 449 -24.37 3.94 17.43
CA LEU A 449 -22.96 3.75 17.07
C LEU A 449 -22.52 2.29 17.16
N ALA A 450 -22.98 1.55 18.18
CA ALA A 450 -22.73 0.11 18.29
C ALA A 450 -23.33 -0.65 17.10
N ALA A 451 -24.59 -0.37 16.73
CA ALA A 451 -25.25 -0.98 15.58
C ALA A 451 -24.53 -0.67 14.25
N LEU A 452 -24.01 0.55 14.06
CA LEU A 452 -23.21 0.89 12.87
C LEU A 452 -21.89 0.12 12.81
N ARG A 453 -21.20 -0.02 13.96
CA ARG A 453 -19.96 -0.81 14.03
C ARG A 453 -20.22 -2.27 13.68
N GLU A 454 -21.31 -2.84 14.18
CA GLU A 454 -21.71 -4.22 13.86
C GLU A 454 -22.02 -4.41 12.36
N LYS A 455 -22.86 -3.53 11.77
CA LYS A 455 -23.16 -3.54 10.33
C LYS A 455 -21.90 -3.36 9.48
N GLY A 456 -20.99 -2.47 9.88
CA GLY A 456 -19.71 -2.24 9.23
C GLY A 456 -18.80 -3.47 9.28
N MET A 457 -18.69 -4.11 10.45
CA MET A 457 -17.93 -5.35 10.62
C MET A 457 -18.52 -6.52 9.83
N ALA A 458 -19.85 -6.64 9.77
CA ALA A 458 -20.54 -7.66 8.97
C ALA A 458 -20.27 -7.48 7.47
N ARG A 459 -20.34 -6.25 6.94
CA ARG A 459 -19.98 -5.94 5.55
C ARG A 459 -18.50 -6.21 5.26
N GLY A 460 -17.61 -5.85 6.20
CA GLY A 460 -16.17 -6.13 6.09
C GLY A 460 -15.87 -7.64 6.02
N ARG A 461 -16.53 -8.45 6.85
CA ARG A 461 -16.43 -9.92 6.83
C ARG A 461 -16.97 -10.52 5.54
N ALA A 462 -18.12 -10.04 5.05
CA ALA A 462 -18.67 -10.47 3.76
C ALA A 462 -17.73 -10.14 2.59
N ARG A 463 -17.11 -8.95 2.59
CA ARG A 463 -16.15 -8.53 1.56
C ARG A 463 -14.85 -9.35 1.59
N ARG A 464 -14.36 -9.70 2.78
CA ARG A 464 -13.21 -10.62 2.93
C ARG A 464 -13.52 -12.02 2.41
N ARG A 465 -14.67 -12.60 2.77
CA ARG A 465 -15.11 -13.91 2.26
C ARG A 465 -15.29 -13.91 0.74
N ALA A 466 -15.84 -12.85 0.16
CA ALA A 466 -15.93 -12.70 -1.29
C ALA A 466 -14.56 -12.57 -1.97
N GLY A 467 -13.61 -11.87 -1.33
CA GLY A 467 -12.23 -11.77 -1.80
C GLY A 467 -11.48 -13.11 -1.73
N GLU A 468 -11.68 -13.89 -0.68
CA GLU A 468 -11.11 -15.24 -0.51
C GLU A 468 -11.69 -16.24 -1.52
N ALA A 469 -13.01 -16.22 -1.74
CA ALA A 469 -13.67 -17.04 -2.76
C ALA A 469 -13.22 -16.68 -4.19
N GLY A 470 -12.95 -15.40 -4.46
CA GLY A 470 -12.39 -14.94 -5.73
C GLY A 470 -10.93 -15.36 -5.94
N ARG A 471 -10.15 -15.45 -4.85
CA ARG A 471 -8.74 -15.89 -4.88
C ARG A 471 -8.64 -17.40 -5.11
N GLY A 472 -9.47 -18.21 -4.46
CA GLY A 472 -9.55 -19.66 -4.68
C GLY A 472 -10.00 -20.05 -6.11
N ARG A 473 -10.86 -19.25 -6.76
CA ARG A 473 -11.19 -19.45 -8.19
C ARG A 473 -10.05 -19.11 -9.15
N ARG A 474 -9.11 -18.25 -8.76
CA ARG A 474 -7.92 -17.95 -9.58
C ARG A 474 -6.84 -19.03 -9.43
N GLU A 475 -6.69 -19.62 -8.25
CA GLU A 475 -5.81 -20.78 -8.03
C GLU A 475 -6.33 -22.03 -8.75
N GLY A 476 -7.61 -22.37 -8.62
CA GLY A 476 -8.19 -23.53 -9.35
C GLY A 476 -8.24 -23.39 -10.88
N ARG A 477 -7.97 -22.20 -11.43
CA ARG A 477 -7.83 -21.97 -12.88
C ARG A 477 -6.37 -22.00 -13.35
N ARG A 478 -5.40 -21.87 -12.44
CA ARG A 478 -3.97 -22.08 -12.73
C ARG A 478 -3.61 -23.57 -12.76
N ASP A 479 -4.33 -24.41 -12.03
CA ASP A 479 -4.13 -25.86 -12.04
C ASP A 479 -4.86 -26.59 -13.20
N ARG A 480 -5.43 -25.84 -14.15
CA ARG A 480 -6.13 -26.38 -15.34
C ARG A 480 -5.63 -25.81 -16.68
N VAL A 481 -4.42 -25.26 -16.71
CA VAL A 481 -3.73 -24.88 -17.96
C VAL A 481 -2.50 -25.75 -18.13
#